data_AF-A0A964QCS7-F1
#
_entry.id   AF-A0A964QCS7-F1
#
_cell.length_a   1.000
_cell.length_b   1.000
_cell.length_c   1.000
_cell.angle_alpha   90.00
_cell.angle_beta   90.00
_cell.angle_gamma   90.00
#
_symmetry.space_group_name_H-M   'P 1'
#
loop_
_entity.id
_entity.type
_entity.pdbx_description
1 polymer ?
#
loop_
_entity_poly.entity_id
_entity_poly.type
_entity_poly.pdbx_seq_one_letter_code
_entity_poly.pdbx_strand_id
1 'polypeptide(L)'
;MREPREAVEQYRQALKIDPTFQSAHCGLAIAEIQAGWPDRGLARLELLEAAVPVEVPVLQGIKAYTLGVLDRAKDARSIVRRLRGTSAYLPPEFIALGHIGIGETDVALDWLERACKV
;
A
#
# COMPACT_ATOMS: atom_id res chain seq x y z
N MET A 1 -17.74 7.28 -10.92
CA MET A 1 -16.71 7.49 -9.88
C MET A 1 -15.63 8.41 -10.43
N ARG A 2 -15.64 9.71 -10.05
CA ARG A 2 -14.70 10.75 -10.52
C ARG A 2 -13.56 11.03 -9.51
N GLU A 3 -13.76 10.66 -8.26
CA GLU A 3 -12.89 10.97 -7.12
C GLU A 3 -11.43 10.47 -7.21
N PRO A 4 -11.11 9.28 -7.75
CA PRO A 4 -9.71 8.79 -7.66
C PRO A 4 -8.75 9.56 -8.57
N ARG A 5 -9.20 10.07 -9.73
CA ARG A 5 -8.35 10.87 -10.63
C ARG A 5 -8.12 12.29 -10.11
N GLU A 6 -9.07 12.84 -9.38
CA GLU A 6 -8.93 14.14 -8.73
C GLU A 6 -7.95 14.04 -7.55
N ALA A 7 -8.04 12.97 -6.75
CA ALA A 7 -7.06 12.69 -5.70
C ALA A 7 -5.63 12.57 -6.24
N VAL A 8 -5.44 11.91 -7.40
CA VAL A 8 -4.14 11.86 -8.09
C VAL A 8 -3.59 13.26 -8.37
N GLU A 9 -4.43 14.18 -8.86
CA GLU A 9 -3.97 15.54 -9.16
C GLU A 9 -3.64 16.31 -7.88
N GLN A 10 -4.46 16.21 -6.83
CA GLN A 10 -4.20 16.87 -5.55
C GLN A 10 -2.87 16.41 -4.92
N TYR A 11 -2.59 15.11 -4.90
CA TYR A 11 -1.32 14.62 -4.39
C TYR A 11 -0.13 15.04 -5.27
N ARG A 12 -0.30 15.13 -6.59
CA ARG A 12 0.74 15.69 -7.47
C ARG A 12 1.03 17.14 -7.15
N GLN A 13 0.03 17.94 -6.82
CA GLN A 13 0.23 19.32 -6.39
C GLN A 13 0.95 19.39 -5.04
N ALA A 14 0.58 18.53 -4.08
CA ALA A 14 1.28 18.42 -2.80
C ALA A 14 2.78 18.10 -3.01
N LEU A 15 3.08 17.18 -3.93
CA LEU A 15 4.46 16.81 -4.27
C LEU A 15 5.23 17.86 -5.07
N LYS A 16 4.55 18.82 -5.72
CA LYS A 16 5.22 20.00 -6.30
C LYS A 16 5.67 20.99 -5.22
N ILE A 17 4.94 21.05 -4.11
CA ILE A 17 5.26 21.91 -2.96
C ILE A 17 6.37 21.27 -2.13
N ASP A 18 6.21 19.99 -1.78
CA ASP A 18 7.20 19.19 -1.07
C ASP A 18 7.40 17.83 -1.75
N PRO A 19 8.45 17.69 -2.58
CA PRO A 19 8.77 16.43 -3.25
C PRO A 19 9.16 15.30 -2.31
N THR A 20 9.51 15.61 -1.06
CA THR A 20 9.95 14.62 -0.05
C THR A 20 8.81 14.13 0.83
N PHE A 21 7.59 14.67 0.65
CA PHE A 21 6.46 14.34 1.51
C PHE A 21 5.99 12.89 1.31
N GLN A 22 6.48 12.01 2.18
CA GLN A 22 6.32 10.56 2.06
C GLN A 22 4.85 10.12 2.06
N SER A 23 4.02 10.76 2.90
CA SER A 23 2.57 10.47 2.96
C SER A 23 1.86 10.84 1.66
N ALA A 24 2.24 11.92 0.98
CA ALA A 24 1.65 12.26 -0.32
C ALA A 24 2.06 11.28 -1.41
N HIS A 25 3.27 10.73 -1.38
CA HIS A 25 3.65 9.65 -2.31
C HIS A 25 2.87 8.36 -2.06
N CYS A 26 2.65 7.97 -0.81
CA CYS A 26 1.81 6.81 -0.48
C CYS A 26 0.34 7.04 -0.90
N GLY A 27 -0.21 8.22 -0.59
CA GLY A 27 -1.56 8.60 -1.00
C GLY A 27 -1.74 8.63 -2.53
N LEU A 28 -0.73 9.12 -3.25
CA LEU A 28 -0.72 9.11 -4.71
C LEU A 28 -0.68 7.68 -5.27
N ALA A 29 0.13 6.79 -4.70
CA ALA A 29 0.17 5.39 -5.13
C ALA A 29 -1.21 4.72 -4.97
N ILE A 30 -1.88 4.92 -3.83
CA ILE A 30 -3.24 4.41 -3.57
C ILE A 30 -4.24 5.00 -4.58
N ALA A 31 -4.20 6.31 -4.80
CA ALA A 31 -5.08 6.98 -5.76
C ALA A 31 -4.85 6.49 -7.20
N GLU A 32 -3.59 6.25 -7.60
CA GLU A 32 -3.24 5.67 -8.91
C GLU A 32 -3.80 4.24 -9.05
N ILE A 33 -3.72 3.41 -8.02
CA ILE A 33 -4.30 2.06 -8.00
C ILE A 33 -5.83 2.11 -8.16
N GLN A 34 -6.50 2.94 -7.35
CA GLN A 34 -7.96 3.12 -7.41
C GLN A 34 -8.44 3.74 -8.73
N ALA A 35 -7.60 4.55 -9.39
CA ALA A 35 -7.87 5.12 -10.70
C ALA A 35 -7.71 4.11 -11.85
N GLY A 36 -7.33 2.86 -11.57
CA GLY A 36 -7.10 1.81 -12.55
C GLY A 36 -5.68 1.82 -13.14
N TRP A 37 -4.71 2.40 -12.44
CA TRP A 37 -3.30 2.43 -12.82
C TRP A 37 -2.40 1.75 -11.78
N PRO A 38 -2.63 0.47 -11.45
CA PRO A 38 -1.87 -0.23 -10.42
C PRO A 38 -0.36 -0.31 -10.72
N ASP A 39 0.05 -0.41 -11.99
CA ASP A 39 1.47 -0.39 -12.38
C ASP A 39 2.19 0.91 -11.98
N ARG A 40 1.49 2.06 -12.12
CA ARG A 40 2.03 3.37 -11.74
C ARG A 40 2.20 3.48 -10.22
N GLY A 41 1.19 3.03 -9.49
CA GLY A 41 1.24 2.98 -8.03
C GLY A 41 2.39 2.09 -7.54
N LEU A 42 2.56 0.91 -8.15
CA LEU A 42 3.66 0.00 -7.81
C LEU A 42 5.04 0.62 -8.04
N ALA A 43 5.27 1.18 -9.23
CA ALA A 43 6.54 1.81 -9.58
C ALA A 43 6.88 2.97 -8.62
N ARG A 44 5.86 3.73 -8.18
CA ARG A 44 6.04 4.81 -7.20
C ARG A 44 6.48 4.28 -5.83
N LEU A 45 5.89 3.19 -5.37
CA LEU A 45 6.27 2.56 -4.10
C LEU A 45 7.70 2.01 -4.16
N GLU A 46 8.11 1.45 -5.30
CA GLU A 46 9.48 0.96 -5.50
C GLU A 46 10.52 2.08 -5.51
N LEU A 47 10.19 3.23 -6.13
CA LEU A 47 11.04 4.41 -6.09
C LEU A 47 11.20 4.97 -4.67
N LEU A 48 10.11 5.02 -3.91
CA LEU A 48 10.15 5.43 -2.52
C LEU A 48 11.01 4.47 -1.68
N GLU A 49 10.82 3.16 -1.84
CA GLU A 49 11.61 2.13 -1.15
C GLU A 49 13.11 2.26 -1.47
N ALA A 50 13.48 2.58 -2.71
CA ALA A 50 14.87 2.83 -3.08
C ALA A 50 15.44 4.12 -2.48
N ALA A 51 14.59 5.10 -2.16
CA ALA A 51 14.99 6.39 -1.60
C ALA A 51 15.16 6.38 -0.07
N VAL A 52 14.54 5.42 0.64
CA VAL A 52 14.66 5.29 2.10
C VAL A 52 15.50 4.06 2.49
N PRO A 53 16.55 4.22 3.32
CA PRO A 53 17.40 3.10 3.74
C PRO A 53 16.76 2.19 4.81
N VAL A 54 15.57 2.56 5.29
CA VAL A 54 14.84 1.84 6.34
C VAL A 54 13.57 1.24 5.73
N GLU A 55 13.29 -0.02 6.05
CA GLU A 55 12.04 -0.66 5.65
C GLU A 55 10.86 0.07 6.29
N VAL A 56 9.93 0.55 5.47
CA VAL A 56 8.74 1.26 5.92
C VAL A 56 7.52 0.33 5.82
N PRO A 57 7.00 -0.17 6.96
CA PRO A 57 5.82 -1.01 7.05
C PRO A 57 4.64 -0.68 6.13
N VAL A 58 4.23 0.59 6.12
CA VAL A 58 3.08 1.06 5.34
C VAL A 58 3.31 0.89 3.83
N LEU A 59 4.53 1.15 3.35
CA LEU A 59 4.89 0.96 1.95
C LEU A 59 4.74 -0.50 1.52
N GLN A 60 5.21 -1.41 2.37
CA GLN A 60 5.15 -2.84 2.10
C GLN A 60 3.69 -3.34 2.07
N GLY A 61 2.83 -2.85 2.98
CA GLY A 61 1.40 -3.17 2.98
C GLY A 61 0.69 -2.73 1.69
N ILE A 62 0.92 -1.48 1.25
CA ILE A 62 0.34 -0.96 0.00
C ILE A 62 0.91 -1.73 -1.20
N LYS A 63 2.20 -2.07 -1.19
CA LYS A 63 2.83 -2.85 -2.27
C LYS A 63 2.24 -4.26 -2.37
N ALA A 64 2.01 -4.93 -1.24
CA ALA A 64 1.35 -6.24 -1.20
C ALA A 64 -0.08 -6.16 -1.77
N TYR A 65 -0.86 -5.15 -1.39
CA TYR A 65 -2.19 -4.91 -1.98
C TYR A 65 -2.11 -4.71 -3.49
N THR A 66 -1.20 -3.85 -3.95
CA THR A 66 -1.01 -3.54 -5.38
C THR A 66 -0.62 -4.76 -6.19
N LEU A 67 0.29 -5.58 -5.67
CA LEU A 67 0.71 -6.83 -6.30
C LEU A 67 -0.44 -7.83 -6.38
N GLY A 68 -1.31 -7.88 -5.36
CA GLY A 68 -2.54 -8.67 -5.42
C GLY A 68 -3.48 -8.21 -6.54
N VAL A 69 -3.71 -6.90 -6.67
CA VAL A 69 -4.52 -6.31 -7.77
C VAL A 69 -3.93 -6.61 -9.15
N LEU A 70 -2.61 -6.75 -9.26
CA LEU A 70 -1.89 -7.10 -10.49
C LEU A 70 -1.83 -8.62 -10.77
N ASP A 71 -2.58 -9.45 -10.03
CA ASP A 71 -2.56 -10.91 -10.09
C ASP A 71 -1.18 -11.52 -9.75
N ARG A 72 -0.33 -10.77 -9.03
CA ARG A 72 0.98 -11.18 -8.52
C ARG A 72 0.86 -11.67 -7.07
N ALA A 73 -0.10 -12.55 -6.82
CA ALA A 73 -0.42 -13.06 -5.49
C ALA A 73 0.77 -13.71 -4.76
N LYS A 74 1.69 -14.36 -5.49
CA LYS A 74 2.90 -14.96 -4.90
C LYS A 74 3.82 -13.90 -4.28
N ASP A 75 4.01 -12.78 -4.97
CA ASP A 75 4.87 -11.69 -4.51
C ASP A 75 4.22 -10.96 -3.33
N ALA A 76 2.90 -10.71 -3.42
CA ALA A 76 2.12 -10.13 -2.34
C ALA A 76 2.20 -10.96 -1.04
N ARG A 77 2.04 -12.29 -1.13
CA ARG A 77 2.17 -13.20 0.03
C ARG A 77 3.58 -13.19 0.62
N SER A 78 4.62 -13.07 -0.20
CA SER A 78 6.00 -13.00 0.28
C SER A 78 6.20 -11.76 1.17
N ILE A 79 5.67 -10.61 0.74
CA ILE A 79 5.73 -9.37 1.51
C ILE A 79 4.94 -9.50 2.82
N VAL A 80 3.70 -10.00 2.77
CA VAL A 80 2.90 -10.21 3.99
C VAL A 80 3.60 -11.14 4.98
N ARG A 81 4.25 -12.20 4.48
CA ARG A 81 5.03 -13.12 5.33
C ARG A 81 6.23 -12.43 5.97
N ARG A 82 6.96 -11.59 5.21
CA ARG A 82 8.08 -10.81 5.74
C ARG A 82 7.60 -9.86 6.83
N LEU A 83 6.52 -9.12 6.58
CA LEU A 83 5.94 -8.17 7.54
C LEU A 83 5.51 -8.84 8.85
N ARG A 84 4.97 -10.06 8.79
CA ARG A 84 4.64 -10.85 9.99
C ARG A 84 5.88 -11.33 10.77
N GLY A 85 7.01 -11.50 10.09
CA GLY A 85 8.27 -11.94 10.71
C GLY A 85 9.07 -10.80 11.35
N THR A 86 8.76 -9.55 11.01
CA THR A 86 9.43 -8.38 11.58
C THR A 86 8.82 -8.03 12.93
N SER A 87 9.66 -7.84 13.95
CA SER A 87 9.24 -7.43 15.31
C SER A 87 8.65 -6.01 15.40
N ALA A 88 8.62 -5.28 14.29
CA ALA A 88 8.03 -3.95 14.23
C ALA A 88 6.51 -4.09 14.19
N TYR A 89 5.82 -3.50 15.17
CA TYR A 89 4.36 -3.44 15.22
C TYR A 89 3.84 -2.85 13.92
N LEU A 90 3.27 -3.70 13.07
CA LEU A 90 2.51 -3.26 11.91
C LEU A 90 1.08 -3.00 12.40
N PRO A 91 0.52 -1.82 12.10
CA PRO A 91 -0.91 -1.61 12.24
C PRO A 91 -1.64 -2.72 11.45
N PRO A 92 -2.52 -3.51 12.09
CA PRO A 92 -3.20 -4.66 11.48
C PRO A 92 -3.91 -4.32 10.16
N GLU A 93 -4.31 -3.06 9.97
CA GLU A 93 -4.93 -2.58 8.74
C GLU A 93 -4.08 -2.84 7.47
N PHE A 94 -2.75 -2.78 7.56
CA PHE A 94 -1.88 -2.93 6.39
C PHE A 94 -1.65 -4.40 6.03
N ILE A 95 -1.74 -5.30 7.02
CA ILE A 95 -1.74 -6.75 6.77
C ILE A 95 -3.06 -7.14 6.12
N ALA A 96 -4.18 -6.62 6.62
CA ALA A 96 -5.49 -6.82 6.01
C ALA A 96 -5.52 -6.30 4.56
N LEU A 97 -4.97 -5.11 4.30
CA LEU A 97 -4.92 -4.53 2.95
C LEU A 97 -4.20 -5.45 1.94
N GLY A 98 -3.07 -6.06 2.35
CA GLY A 98 -2.37 -7.04 1.52
C GLY A 98 -3.22 -8.26 1.18
N HIS A 99 -3.91 -8.83 2.18
CA HIS A 99 -4.82 -9.98 1.97
C HIS A 99 -6.05 -9.63 1.12
N ILE A 100 -6.58 -8.40 1.23
CA ILE A 100 -7.65 -7.89 0.36
C ILE A 100 -7.20 -7.91 -1.10
N GLY A 101 -5.99 -7.43 -1.39
CA GLY A 101 -5.45 -7.42 -2.75
C GLY A 101 -5.30 -8.82 -3.33
N ILE A 102 -4.95 -9.81 -2.50
CA ILE A 102 -4.76 -11.22 -2.91
C ILE A 102 -6.11 -11.94 -3.14
N GLY A 103 -7.23 -11.39 -2.65
CA GLY A 103 -8.54 -12.05 -2.65
C GLY A 103 -8.76 -12.98 -1.46
N GLU A 104 -7.91 -12.93 -0.43
CA GLU A 104 -8.04 -13.68 0.82
C GLU A 104 -8.91 -12.91 1.82
N THR A 105 -10.17 -12.68 1.45
CA THR A 105 -11.10 -11.80 2.19
C THR A 105 -11.38 -12.29 3.62
N ASP A 106 -11.44 -13.61 3.84
CA ASP A 106 -11.64 -14.19 5.18
C ASP A 106 -10.50 -13.85 6.14
N VAL A 107 -9.26 -13.91 5.63
CA VAL A 107 -8.05 -13.59 6.41
C VAL A 107 -7.96 -12.08 6.64
N ALA A 108 -8.34 -11.27 5.65
CA ALA A 108 -8.40 -9.82 5.81
C ALA A 108 -9.41 -9.39 6.90
N LEU A 109 -10.58 -10.02 6.96
CA LEU A 109 -11.59 -9.76 7.98
C LEU A 109 -11.09 -10.07 9.39
N ASP A 110 -10.43 -11.21 9.62
CA ASP A 110 -9.84 -11.55 10.92
C ASP A 110 -8.78 -10.51 11.37
N TRP A 111 -7.98 -10.00 10.42
CA TRP A 111 -7.01 -8.94 10.72
C TRP A 111 -7.65 -7.58 11.01
N LEU A 112 -8.75 -7.22 10.33
CA LEU A 112 -9.50 -5.99 10.63
C LEU A 112 -10.23 -6.07 11.98
N GLU A 113 -10.78 -7.23 12.33
CA GLU A 113 -11.37 -7.44 13.65
C GLU A 113 -10.35 -7.27 14.78
N ARG A 114 -9.10 -7.71 14.55
CA ARG A 114 -7.98 -7.47 15.46
C ARG A 114 -7.57 -6.00 15.53
N ALA A 115 -7.75 -5.24 14.45
CA ALA A 115 -7.50 -3.79 14.41
C ALA A 115 -8.52 -2.99 15.22
N CYS A 116 -9.80 -3.40 15.17
CA CYS A 116 -10.90 -2.72 15.86
C CYS A 116 -10.97 -3.02 17.37
N LYS A 117 -10.36 -4.12 17.84
CA LYS A 117 -10.24 -4.43 19.26
C LYS A 117 -9.05 -3.65 19.85
N VAL A 118 -9.30 -2.38 20.17
CA VAL A 118 -8.40 -1.53 20.97
C VAL A 118 -8.72 -1.69 22.46
#